data_AF-A0A953WZL8-F1
#
_entry.id   AF-A0A953WZL8-F1
#
_cell.length_a   1.000
_cell.length_b   1.000
_cell.length_c   1.000
_cell.angle_alpha   90.00
_cell.angle_beta   90.00
_cell.angle_gamma   90.00
#
_symmetry.space_group_name_H-M   'P 1'
#
loop_
_entity.id
_entity.type
_entity.pdbx_description
1 polymer ?
#
loop_
_entity_poly.entity_id
_entity_poly.type
_entity_poly.pdbx_seq_one_letter_code
_entity_poly.pdbx_strand_id
1 'polypeptide(L)'
;MSRRAFILGLAIVALLVFSLYRAKYGAKDTAAELMSVEAQIEDAEHEKAMLETELSHMSRREWIEEYARNELGMAPPQPEQMVGEGDLDSLVGKPVDPIAAEADVPADEEVPE
;
A
#
# COMPACT_ATOMS: atom_id res chain seq x y z
N MET A 1 37.57 60.10 -2.71
CA MET A 1 37.12 58.71 -2.45
C MET A 1 37.33 57.87 -3.70
N SER A 2 37.88 56.67 -3.59
CA SER A 2 38.09 55.78 -4.74
C SER A 2 36.72 55.28 -5.25
N ARG A 3 36.41 55.47 -6.53
CA ARG A 3 35.15 55.02 -7.16
C ARG A 3 34.85 53.53 -6.89
N ARG A 4 35.91 52.72 -6.73
CA ARG A 4 35.83 51.30 -6.39
C ARG A 4 35.23 51.04 -5.01
N ALA A 5 35.60 51.83 -3.99
CA ALA A 5 35.05 51.69 -2.64
C ALA A 5 33.56 52.06 -2.60
N PHE A 6 33.15 53.06 -3.39
CA PHE A 6 31.74 53.43 -3.51
C PHE A 6 30.91 52.32 -4.17
N ILE A 7 31.42 51.72 -5.25
CA ILE A 7 30.73 50.60 -5.94
C ILE A 7 30.64 49.36 -5.04
N LEU A 8 31.70 49.04 -4.29
CA LEU A 8 31.68 47.96 -3.32
C LEU A 8 30.66 48.20 -2.20
N GLY A 9 30.62 49.43 -1.66
CA GLY A 9 29.62 49.82 -0.66
C GLY A 9 28.19 49.68 -1.21
N LEU A 10 27.94 50.15 -2.42
CA LEU A 10 26.63 50.02 -3.08
C LEU A 10 26.25 48.54 -3.29
N ALA A 11 27.20 47.70 -3.72
CA ALA A 11 26.97 46.28 -3.92
C ALA A 11 26.61 45.57 -2.61
N ILE A 12 27.29 45.90 -1.51
CA ILE A 12 26.99 45.35 -0.18
C ILE A 12 25.60 45.78 0.28
N VAL A 13 25.23 47.06 0.10
CA VAL A 13 23.90 47.56 0.47
C VAL A 13 22.82 46.87 -0.37
N ALA A 14 23.02 46.72 -1.67
CA ALA A 14 22.08 46.01 -2.55
C ALA A 14 21.92 44.53 -2.15
N LEU A 15 23.02 43.85 -1.81
CA LEU A 15 23.02 42.47 -1.32
C LEU A 15 22.25 42.37 0.01
N LEU A 16 22.46 43.31 0.93
CA LEU A 16 21.75 43.34 2.21
C LEU A 16 20.25 43.51 2.03
N VAL A 17 19.81 44.43 1.16
CA VAL A 17 18.40 44.64 0.83
C VAL A 17 17.78 43.37 0.23
N PHE A 18 18.50 42.74 -0.70
CA PHE A 18 18.05 41.50 -1.34
C PHE A 18 17.94 40.33 -0.34
N SER A 19 18.93 40.18 0.54
CA SER A 19 18.92 39.19 1.62
C SER A 19 17.74 39.38 2.56
N LEU A 20 17.47 40.64 2.96
CA LEU A 20 16.33 40.97 3.82
C LEU A 20 14.99 40.65 3.15
N TYR A 21 14.88 40.93 1.85
CA TYR A 21 13.70 40.58 1.05
C TYR A 21 13.52 39.06 1.01
N ARG A 22 14.56 38.30 0.67
CA ARG A 22 14.49 36.83 0.63
C ARG A 22 14.16 36.24 1.99
N ALA A 23 14.74 36.73 3.08
CA ALA A 23 14.44 36.24 4.42
C ALA A 23 13.00 36.52 4.84
N LYS A 24 12.49 37.74 4.55
CA LYS A 24 11.13 38.15 4.94
C LYS A 24 10.05 37.45 4.12
N TYR A 25 10.31 37.14 2.86
CA TYR A 25 9.35 36.46 1.98
C TYR A 25 9.50 34.94 2.00
N GLY A 26 10.73 34.41 2.08
CA GLY A 26 10.97 32.97 2.18
C GLY A 26 10.36 32.35 3.44
N ALA A 27 10.37 33.07 4.57
CA ALA A 27 9.72 32.60 5.80
C ALA A 27 8.20 32.47 5.67
N LYS A 28 7.56 33.22 4.76
CA LYS A 28 6.11 33.15 4.53
C LYS A 28 5.75 31.95 3.66
N ASP A 29 6.53 31.69 2.61
CA ASP A 29 6.32 30.53 1.75
C ASP A 29 6.53 29.23 2.54
N THR A 30 7.57 29.18 3.38
CA THR A 30 7.79 28.03 4.26
C THR A 30 6.68 27.87 5.31
N ALA A 31 6.13 28.96 5.87
CA ALA A 31 5.00 28.87 6.80
C ALA A 31 3.72 28.37 6.13
N ALA A 32 3.45 28.77 4.88
CA ALA A 32 2.31 28.30 4.11
C ALA A 32 2.44 26.81 3.75
N GLU A 33 3.66 26.37 3.39
CA GLU A 33 3.96 24.96 3.12
C GLU A 33 3.87 24.10 4.39
N LEU A 34 4.33 24.60 5.55
CA LEU A 34 4.10 23.90 6.81
C LEU A 34 2.61 23.76 7.13
N MET A 35 1.82 24.82 6.93
CA MET A 35 0.39 24.80 7.22
C MET A 35 -0.38 23.83 6.30
N SER A 36 0.02 23.72 5.03
CA SER A 36 -0.59 22.77 4.10
C SER A 36 -0.20 21.33 4.41
N VAL A 37 1.03 21.09 4.87
CA VAL A 37 1.48 19.76 5.30
C VAL A 37 0.77 19.36 6.60
N GLU A 38 0.64 20.27 7.56
CA GLU A 38 -0.08 20.01 8.82
C GLU A 38 -1.54 19.62 8.56
N ALA A 39 -2.22 20.35 7.66
CA ALA A 39 -3.60 20.02 7.27
C ALA A 39 -3.72 18.63 6.64
N GLN A 40 -2.75 18.24 5.80
CA GLN A 40 -2.71 16.89 5.21
C GLN A 40 -2.49 15.79 6.26
N ILE A 41 -1.69 16.07 7.30
CA ILE A 41 -1.46 15.13 8.41
C ILE A 41 -2.76 14.96 9.21
N GLU A 42 -3.44 16.05 9.55
CA GLU A 42 -4.70 16.02 10.30
C GLU A 42 -5.78 15.22 9.54
N ASP A 43 -5.93 15.46 8.23
CA ASP A 43 -6.86 14.71 7.38
C ASP A 43 -6.53 13.21 7.35
N ALA A 44 -5.24 12.86 7.20
CA ALA A 44 -4.79 11.47 7.15
C ALA A 44 -4.95 10.74 8.51
N GLU A 45 -4.73 11.43 9.62
CA GLU A 45 -4.97 10.89 10.96
C GLU A 45 -6.46 10.63 11.20
N HIS A 46 -7.33 11.53 10.71
CA HIS A 46 -8.78 11.34 10.79
C HIS A 46 -9.25 10.14 9.97
N GLU A 47 -8.77 10.02 8.73
CA GLU A 47 -9.07 8.87 7.86
C GLU A 47 -8.61 7.55 8.50
N LYS A 48 -7.39 7.53 9.05
CA LYS A 48 -6.87 6.37 9.75
C LYS A 48 -7.74 5.98 10.94
N ALA A 49 -8.20 6.93 11.75
CA ALA A 49 -9.07 6.64 12.89
C ALA A 49 -10.42 6.05 12.46
N MET A 50 -10.99 6.52 11.35
CA MET A 50 -12.19 5.92 10.76
C MET A 50 -11.94 4.49 10.30
N LEU A 51 -10.86 4.26 9.54
CA LEU A 51 -10.49 2.93 9.03
C LEU A 51 -10.16 1.94 10.15
N GLU A 52 -9.49 2.37 11.22
CA GLU A 52 -9.25 1.53 12.40
C GLU A 52 -10.55 1.17 13.11
N THR A 53 -11.52 2.08 13.13
CA THR A 53 -12.85 1.81 13.67
C THR A 53 -13.58 0.77 12.81
N GLU A 54 -13.57 0.91 11.49
CA GLU A 54 -14.13 -0.06 10.55
C GLU A 54 -13.42 -1.43 10.65
N LEU A 55 -12.09 -1.42 10.73
CA LEU A 55 -11.28 -2.61 10.91
C LEU A 55 -11.62 -3.33 12.22
N SER A 56 -11.80 -2.59 13.32
CA SER A 56 -12.17 -3.20 14.61
C SER A 56 -13.54 -3.89 14.56
N HIS A 57 -14.41 -3.45 13.65
CA HIS A 57 -15.69 -4.09 13.40
C HIS A 57 -15.51 -5.37 12.56
N MET A 58 -14.68 -5.36 11.52
CA MET A 58 -14.44 -6.51 10.63
C MET A 58 -13.48 -7.56 11.21
N SER A 59 -12.51 -7.16 12.03
CA SER A 59 -11.51 -8.07 12.62
C SER A 59 -12.05 -8.88 13.80
N ARG A 60 -13.33 -8.69 14.15
CA ARG A 60 -13.98 -9.47 15.21
C ARG A 60 -14.02 -10.92 14.73
N ARG A 61 -13.54 -11.86 15.56
CA ARG A 61 -13.53 -13.30 15.24
C ARG A 61 -14.88 -13.80 14.74
N GLU A 62 -15.98 -13.24 15.25
CA GLU A 62 -17.33 -13.54 14.76
C GLU A 62 -17.52 -13.23 13.26
N TRP A 63 -17.00 -12.12 12.72
CA TRP A 63 -17.16 -11.79 11.29
C TRP A 63 -16.36 -12.74 10.40
N ILE A 64 -15.16 -13.12 10.81
CA ILE A 64 -14.34 -14.08 10.06
C ILE A 64 -15.05 -15.45 10.01
N GLU A 65 -15.61 -15.91 11.13
CA GLU A 65 -16.34 -17.17 11.17
C GLU A 65 -17.63 -17.11 10.34
N GLU A 66 -18.37 -16.00 10.40
CA GLU A 66 -19.59 -15.80 9.62
C GLU A 66 -19.29 -15.71 8.12
N TYR A 67 -18.27 -14.95 7.71
CA TYR A 67 -17.84 -14.83 6.32
C TYR A 67 -17.31 -16.16 5.77
N ALA A 68 -16.50 -16.88 6.55
CA ALA A 68 -16.01 -18.20 6.17
C ALA A 68 -17.16 -19.19 5.96
N ARG A 69 -18.16 -19.17 6.84
CA ARG A 69 -19.33 -20.06 6.76
C ARG A 69 -20.27 -19.72 5.61
N ASN A 70 -20.59 -18.44 5.44
CA ASN A 70 -21.63 -17.99 4.51
C ASN A 70 -21.12 -17.78 3.09
N GLU A 71 -19.94 -17.19 2.93
CA GLU A 71 -19.43 -16.79 1.61
C GLU A 71 -18.43 -17.80 1.04
N LEU A 72 -17.56 -18.35 1.88
CA LEU A 72 -16.55 -19.33 1.47
C LEU A 72 -17.01 -20.78 1.58
N GLY A 73 -18.21 -21.03 2.14
CA GLY A 73 -18.73 -22.38 2.37
C GLY A 73 -17.88 -23.22 3.33
N MET A 74 -17.00 -22.59 4.10
CA MET A 74 -16.10 -23.23 5.05
C MET A 74 -16.87 -23.51 6.34
N ALA A 75 -17.61 -24.62 6.36
CA ALA A 75 -18.26 -25.16 7.54
C ALA A 75 -17.33 -26.15 8.27
N PRO A 76 -17.56 -26.42 9.57
CA PRO A 76 -16.91 -27.53 10.25
C PRO A 76 -17.12 -28.82 9.43
N PRO A 77 -16.06 -29.63 9.22
CA PRO A 77 -16.18 -30.85 8.43
C PRO A 77 -17.22 -31.77 9.08
N GLN A 78 -18.15 -32.27 8.28
CA GLN A 78 -19.11 -33.27 8.73
C GLN A 78 -18.35 -34.57 9.04
N PRO A 79 -18.84 -35.43 9.96
CA PRO A 79 -18.21 -36.71 10.28
C PRO A 79 -17.95 -37.58 9.04
N GLU A 80 -18.84 -37.50 8.05
CA GLU A 80 -18.73 -38.19 6.76
C GLU A 80 -17.59 -37.68 5.87
N GLN A 81 -17.09 -36.48 6.14
CA GLN A 81 -15.96 -35.84 5.43
C GLN A 81 -14.62 -36.07 6.15
N MET A 82 -14.64 -36.66 7.36
CA MET A 82 -13.45 -36.98 8.13
C MET A 82 -12.96 -38.38 7.74
N VAL A 83 -11.97 -38.42 6.85
CA VAL A 83 -11.44 -39.67 6.27
C VAL A 83 -10.04 -39.92 6.81
N GLY A 84 -9.75 -41.16 7.18
CA GLY A 84 -8.40 -41.59 7.57
C GLY A 84 -7.46 -41.67 6.37
N GLU A 85 -6.16 -41.46 6.59
CA GLU A 85 -5.16 -41.38 5.51
C GLU A 85 -5.18 -42.60 4.57
N GLY A 86 -5.45 -43.79 5.10
CA GLY A 86 -5.51 -45.04 4.31
C GLY A 86 -6.71 -45.15 3.34
N ASP A 87 -7.77 -44.38 3.54
CA ASP A 87 -9.00 -44.43 2.73
C ASP A 87 -9.07 -43.29 1.69
N LEU A 88 -8.14 -42.33 1.75
CA LEU A 88 -8.10 -41.14 0.87
C LEU A 88 -8.02 -41.50 -0.62
N ASP A 89 -7.18 -42.49 -0.97
CA ASP A 89 -6.96 -42.92 -2.36
C ASP A 89 -8.26 -43.41 -3.03
N SER A 90 -9.18 -43.97 -2.24
CA SER A 90 -10.47 -44.49 -2.72
C SER A 90 -11.55 -43.42 -2.90
N LEU A 91 -11.43 -42.28 -2.20
CA LEU A 91 -12.45 -41.24 -2.15
C LEU A 91 -12.09 -40.03 -3.01
N VAL A 92 -10.81 -39.63 -2.99
CA VAL A 92 -10.31 -38.45 -3.73
C VAL A 92 -9.51 -38.86 -4.96
N GLY A 93 -9.14 -40.14 -5.05
CA GLY A 93 -8.27 -40.67 -6.10
C GLY A 93 -6.79 -40.53 -5.72
N LYS A 94 -5.94 -41.24 -6.47
CA LYS A 94 -4.49 -41.19 -6.27
C LYS A 94 -3.98 -39.76 -6.55
N PRO A 95 -3.06 -39.21 -5.73
CA PRO A 95 -2.48 -37.89 -5.98
C PRO A 95 -1.96 -37.78 -7.41
N VAL A 96 -2.44 -36.80 -8.15
CA VAL A 96 -1.91 -36.48 -9.47
C VAL A 96 -0.60 -35.76 -9.24
N ASP A 97 0.51 -36.39 -9.64
CA ASP A 97 1.82 -35.75 -9.60
C ASP A 97 1.84 -34.68 -10.70
N PRO A 98 1.83 -33.38 -10.37
CA PRO A 98 1.64 -32.32 -11.36
C PRO A 98 2.75 -32.30 -12.41
N ILE A 99 3.93 -32.83 -12.08
CA ILE A 99 5.09 -32.94 -12.96
C ILE A 99 4.90 -34.06 -14.01
N ALA A 100 4.13 -35.11 -13.70
CA ALA A 100 3.83 -36.19 -14.63
C ALA A 100 2.65 -35.86 -15.57
N ALA A 101 1.73 -34.99 -15.13
CA ALA A 101 0.55 -34.61 -15.91
C ALA A 101 0.86 -33.71 -17.11
N GLU A 102 1.95 -32.93 -17.07
CA GLU A 102 2.39 -32.11 -18.21
C GLU A 102 3.10 -32.91 -19.31
N ALA A 103 3.52 -34.15 -19.03
CA ALA A 103 4.26 -34.99 -19.97
C ALA A 103 3.38 -35.74 -20.99
N ASP A 104 2.06 -35.72 -20.82
CA ASP A 104 1.09 -36.45 -21.65
C ASP A 104 0.22 -35.52 -22.51
N VAL A 105 0.64 -34.27 -22.71
CA VAL A 105 0.07 -33.41 -23.76
C VAL A 105 0.68 -33.85 -25.09
N PRO A 106 -0.07 -34.48 -26.01
CA PRO A 106 0.48 -34.81 -27.32
C PRO A 106 0.85 -33.50 -28.04
N ALA A 107 2.13 -33.35 -28.30
CA ALA A 107 2.66 -32.36 -29.22
C ALA A 107 2.27 -32.78 -30.64
N ASP A 108 1.10 -32.36 -31.11
CA ASP A 108 0.80 -32.14 -32.54
C ASP A 108 -0.65 -31.68 -32.71
N GLU A 109 -0.83 -30.37 -32.94
CA GLU A 109 -1.68 -29.87 -34.02
C GLU A 109 -0.99 -28.61 -34.56
N GLU A 110 -0.08 -28.81 -35.52
CA GLU A 110 0.33 -27.77 -36.46
C GLU A 110 -0.92 -27.19 -37.12
N VAL A 111 -1.19 -25.90 -36.86
CA VAL A 111 -2.21 -25.13 -37.59
C VAL A 111 -1.66 -24.85 -38.99
N PRO A 112 -2.26 -25.37 -40.07
CA PRO A 112 -1.80 -25.04 -41.42
C PRO A 112 -2.26 -23.62 -41.82
N GLU A 113 -1.44 -23.00 -42.69
CA GLU A 113 -1.47 -21.59 -43.16
C GLU A 113 -2.83 -20.97 -43.51
#